data_AF-A0A958DP55-F1
#
_entry.id   AF-A0A958DP55-F1
#
_cell.length_a   1.000
_cell.length_b   1.000
_cell.length_c   1.000
_cell.angle_alpha   90.00
_cell.angle_beta   90.00
_cell.angle_gamma   90.00
#
_symmetry.space_group_name_H-M   'P 1'
#
loop_
_entity.id
_entity.type
_entity.pdbx_description
1 polymer ?
#
loop_
_entity_poly.entity_id
_entity_poly.type
_entity_poly.pdbx_seq_one_letter_code
_entity_poly.pdbx_strand_id
1 'polypeptide(L)'
;MSHQLFFLCPNCLAEDQFIQNRCKSCDAKIDIQPYSVTCGKKQFSIAEYYQFLLKHLSVEQSAHFRSTDAFPDALRVSDVATLRQGKTPVAIRGYRGWFNRTILAPENIAEGHLIFEEGALRFISPEKQWYFPATKITAITTDSHYLEFKRRGEPFFHIHFHNESALKYEILLRKWLQQNYTRLNLGDICEFQPHIRTTSPTPGKRIWQISPGNPLPESATEKIVKKLIAALLRLLLRPLIRIRFEGLENWQPDMPGFVLVNHQSALDPFIVTAFLDHRIAFLTKASAFTHTTQRKFLQWVMGIPTTRYQHDSAVIRDIKTMLQQG
;
A
#
# COMPACT_ATOMS: atom_id res chain seq x y z
N MET A 1 18.88 -9.91 -5.42
CA MET A 1 17.82 -9.08 -4.82
C MET A 1 16.89 -10.00 -4.06
N SER A 2 16.56 -9.66 -2.81
CA SER A 2 15.54 -10.38 -2.04
C SER A 2 14.20 -10.32 -2.75
N HIS A 3 13.41 -11.39 -2.69
CA HIS A 3 12.03 -11.33 -3.17
C HIS A 3 11.20 -10.44 -2.24
N GLN A 4 10.30 -9.61 -2.80
CA GLN A 4 9.49 -8.65 -2.01
C GLN A 4 8.65 -9.33 -0.92
N LEU A 5 8.14 -10.52 -1.18
CA LEU A 5 7.29 -11.26 -0.25
C LEU A 5 7.99 -12.40 0.49
N PHE A 6 9.17 -12.85 0.03
CA PHE A 6 9.85 -14.02 0.58
C PHE A 6 11.27 -13.62 0.96
N PHE A 7 11.51 -13.47 2.26
CA PHE A 7 12.78 -13.01 2.80
C PHE A 7 13.24 -13.77 4.04
N LEU A 8 12.47 -14.75 4.54
CA LEU A 8 12.84 -15.60 5.67
C LEU A 8 12.70 -17.08 5.29
N CYS A 9 13.76 -17.87 5.43
CA CYS A 9 13.74 -19.30 5.09
C CYS A 9 12.95 -20.14 6.10
N PRO A 10 11.88 -20.88 5.69
CA PRO A 10 11.15 -21.79 6.59
C PRO A 10 11.93 -23.00 7.13
N ASN A 11 13.12 -23.26 6.57
CA ASN A 11 13.96 -24.39 6.97
C ASN A 11 15.01 -23.99 8.02
N CYS A 12 15.71 -22.88 7.82
CA CYS A 12 16.84 -22.46 8.67
C CYS A 12 16.70 -21.06 9.29
N LEU A 13 15.59 -20.35 9.02
CA LEU A 13 15.35 -18.98 9.48
C LEU A 13 16.37 -17.94 8.99
N ALA A 14 17.21 -18.28 8.01
CA ALA A 14 18.10 -17.29 7.40
C ALA A 14 17.30 -16.21 6.67
N GLU A 15 17.69 -14.97 6.90
CA GLU A 15 17.07 -13.76 6.35
C GLU A 15 17.79 -13.28 5.09
N ASP A 16 17.03 -12.91 4.06
CA ASP A 16 17.52 -12.35 2.78
C ASP A 16 18.59 -13.21 2.07
N GLN A 17 18.63 -14.51 2.37
CA GLN A 17 19.60 -15.47 1.81
C GLN A 17 19.08 -16.22 0.59
N PHE A 18 18.09 -15.70 -0.15
CA PHE A 18 17.54 -16.41 -1.30
C PHE A 18 18.26 -16.04 -2.61
N ILE A 19 18.84 -17.05 -3.26
CA ILE A 19 19.58 -16.92 -4.53
C ILE A 19 19.12 -18.05 -5.45
N GLN A 20 18.69 -17.71 -6.68
CA GLN A 20 18.36 -18.69 -7.73
C GLN A 20 17.44 -19.83 -7.24
N ASN A 21 16.33 -19.50 -6.59
CA ASN A 21 15.36 -20.47 -6.07
C ASN A 21 15.92 -21.41 -4.99
N ARG A 22 16.97 -21.01 -4.26
CA ARG A 22 17.54 -21.75 -3.13
C ARG A 22 17.89 -20.81 -1.98
N CYS A 23 17.92 -21.35 -0.76
CA CYS A 23 18.45 -20.65 0.39
C CYS A 23 19.97 -20.84 0.49
N LYS A 24 20.76 -19.77 0.42
CA LYS A 24 22.23 -19.81 0.53
C LYS A 24 22.73 -20.46 1.83
N SER A 25 21.97 -20.34 2.92
CA SER A 25 22.40 -20.83 4.23
C SER A 25 22.20 -22.33 4.44
N CYS A 26 21.16 -22.94 3.86
CA CYS A 26 20.84 -24.36 4.10
C CYS A 26 20.58 -25.16 2.81
N ASP A 27 20.78 -24.53 1.65
CA ASP A 27 20.55 -25.06 0.31
C ASP A 27 19.11 -25.57 0.03
N ALA A 28 18.14 -25.26 0.89
CA ALA A 28 16.76 -25.64 0.66
C ALA A 28 16.23 -25.00 -0.64
N LYS A 29 15.71 -25.83 -1.55
CA LYS A 29 15.04 -25.40 -2.78
C LYS A 29 13.76 -24.64 -2.44
N ILE A 30 13.50 -23.56 -3.16
CA ILE A 30 12.35 -22.68 -3.01
C ILE A 30 11.60 -22.64 -4.32
N ASP A 31 10.31 -22.89 -4.29
CA ASP A 31 9.41 -22.75 -5.44
C ASP A 31 8.29 -21.79 -5.06
N ILE A 32 8.18 -20.68 -5.79
CA ILE A 32 7.18 -19.63 -5.54
C ILE A 32 6.12 -19.76 -6.63
N GLN A 33 4.90 -20.07 -6.20
CA GLN A 33 3.72 -20.15 -7.04
C GLN A 33 2.76 -19.00 -6.68
N PRO A 34 1.77 -18.67 -7.53
CA PRO A 34 0.87 -17.53 -7.27
C PRO A 34 0.15 -17.56 -5.92
N TYR A 35 -0.13 -18.76 -5.40
CA TYR A 35 -0.91 -18.94 -4.15
C TYR A 35 -0.18 -19.77 -3.09
N SER A 36 1.04 -20.23 -3.35
CA SER A 36 1.81 -21.02 -2.39
C SER A 36 3.30 -20.84 -2.56
N VAL A 37 4.04 -21.13 -1.50
CA VAL A 37 5.51 -21.21 -1.51
C VAL A 37 5.92 -22.57 -0.94
N THR A 38 6.80 -23.25 -1.67
CA THR A 38 7.43 -24.48 -1.21
C THR A 38 8.86 -24.16 -0.82
N CYS A 39 9.32 -24.60 0.36
CA CYS A 39 10.71 -24.51 0.80
C CYS A 39 11.17 -25.86 1.36
N GLY A 40 12.10 -26.52 0.67
CA GLY A 40 12.51 -27.89 0.98
C GLY A 40 11.33 -28.85 0.82
N LYS A 41 10.94 -29.52 1.92
CA LYS A 41 9.79 -30.44 1.96
C LYS A 41 8.48 -29.79 2.43
N LYS A 42 8.52 -28.53 2.83
CA LYS A 42 7.35 -27.82 3.39
C LYS A 42 6.70 -26.97 2.31
N GLN A 43 5.37 -27.01 2.23
CA GLN A 43 4.58 -26.13 1.40
C GLN A 43 3.71 -25.24 2.32
N PHE A 44 3.59 -23.97 1.94
CA PHE A 44 2.79 -22.97 2.65
C PHE A 44 1.90 -22.27 1.64
N SER A 45 0.63 -22.03 1.96
CA SER A 45 -0.13 -20.95 1.34
C SER A 45 0.50 -19.60 1.67
N ILE A 46 0.16 -18.55 0.91
CA ILE A 46 0.63 -17.19 1.20
C ILE A 46 0.24 -16.75 2.62
N ALA A 47 -0.97 -17.08 3.06
CA ALA A 47 -1.44 -16.76 4.41
C ALA A 47 -0.63 -17.49 5.49
N GLU A 48 -0.37 -18.80 5.32
CA GLU A 48 0.44 -19.58 6.26
C GLU A 48 1.89 -19.08 6.31
N TYR A 49 2.47 -18.71 5.17
CA TYR A 49 3.81 -18.13 5.14
C TYR A 49 3.84 -16.78 5.86
N TYR A 50 2.82 -15.93 5.69
CA TYR A 50 2.73 -14.68 6.43
C TYR A 50 2.63 -14.90 7.94
N GLN A 51 1.81 -15.85 8.39
CA GLN A 51 1.76 -16.23 9.81
C GLN A 51 3.10 -16.77 10.33
N PHE A 52 3.81 -17.54 9.50
CA PHE A 52 5.16 -17.99 9.78
C PHE A 52 6.13 -16.82 9.98
N LEU A 53 6.09 -15.80 9.11
CA LEU A 53 6.88 -14.56 9.27
C LEU A 53 6.55 -13.85 10.59
N LEU A 54 5.26 -13.65 10.88
CA LEU A 54 4.80 -13.03 12.12
C LEU A 54 5.27 -13.78 13.36
N LYS A 55 5.41 -15.10 13.29
CA LYS A 55 5.89 -15.90 14.41
C LYS A 55 7.40 -15.83 14.57
N HIS A 56 8.16 -15.97 13.48
CA HIS A 56 9.59 -16.25 13.55
C HIS A 56 10.51 -15.05 13.32
N LEU A 57 10.03 -13.97 12.69
CA LEU A 57 10.86 -12.79 12.46
C LEU A 57 11.05 -11.98 13.75
N SER A 58 12.27 -11.77 14.22
CA SER A 58 12.54 -11.00 15.45
C SER A 58 12.98 -9.57 15.16
N VAL A 59 12.64 -8.65 16.06
CA VAL A 59 13.19 -7.28 16.06
C VAL A 59 14.68 -7.33 16.32
N GLU A 60 15.13 -8.15 17.25
CA GLU A 60 16.55 -8.40 17.49
C GLU A 60 17.17 -9.11 16.29
N GLN A 61 18.28 -8.57 15.82
CA GLN A 61 19.07 -9.08 14.73
C GLN A 61 19.65 -10.46 15.09
N SER A 62 19.40 -11.46 14.25
CA SER A 62 20.01 -12.77 14.44
C SER A 62 21.53 -12.70 14.22
N ALA A 63 22.32 -13.49 14.97
CA ALA A 63 23.78 -13.52 14.84
C ALA A 63 24.27 -13.86 13.41
N HIS A 64 23.42 -14.49 12.60
CA HIS A 64 23.71 -14.83 11.20
C HIS A 64 23.43 -13.69 10.22
N PHE A 65 22.78 -12.61 10.66
CA PHE A 65 22.40 -11.48 9.84
C PHE A 65 23.26 -10.28 10.23
N ARG A 66 24.27 -9.95 9.41
CA ARG A 66 25.16 -8.75 9.44
C ARG A 66 25.67 -8.28 10.82
N SER A 67 26.95 -7.95 10.93
CA SER A 67 27.45 -7.38 12.19
C SER A 67 26.80 -6.03 12.51
N THR A 68 26.41 -5.84 13.78
CA THR A 68 25.97 -4.57 14.36
C THR A 68 27.13 -3.84 15.06
N ASP A 69 28.39 -4.22 14.87
CA ASP A 69 29.53 -3.67 15.62
C ASP A 69 29.67 -2.14 15.48
N ALA A 70 29.22 -1.57 14.36
CA ALA A 70 29.19 -0.11 14.16
C ALA A 70 28.11 0.60 15.01
N PHE A 71 27.14 -0.14 15.55
CA PHE A 71 25.98 0.32 16.28
C PHE A 71 25.67 -0.63 17.45
N PRO A 72 26.47 -0.62 18.53
CA PRO A 72 26.39 -1.61 19.61
C PRO A 72 25.02 -1.65 20.31
N ASP A 73 24.30 -0.53 20.34
CA ASP A 73 22.96 -0.42 20.94
C ASP A 73 21.82 -0.72 19.95
N ALA A 74 22.13 -1.05 18.70
CA ALA A 74 21.13 -1.34 17.70
C ALA A 74 20.51 -2.73 17.92
N LEU A 75 19.19 -2.76 18.05
CA LEU A 75 18.42 -4.00 17.97
C LEU A 75 18.47 -4.57 16.55
N ARG A 76 18.50 -3.68 15.54
CA ARG A 76 18.51 -4.06 14.13
C ARG A 76 19.06 -2.96 13.23
N VAL A 77 19.74 -3.36 12.16
CA VAL A 77 20.28 -2.46 11.14
C VAL A 77 19.90 -2.98 9.75
N SER A 78 19.36 -2.10 8.90
CA SER A 78 19.05 -2.45 7.51
C SER A 78 20.28 -2.42 6.61
N ASP A 79 20.13 -3.02 5.43
CA ASP A 79 20.99 -2.68 4.30
C ASP A 79 20.79 -1.21 3.89
N VAL A 80 21.59 -0.77 2.92
CA VAL A 80 21.44 0.53 2.27
C VAL A 80 20.00 0.69 1.78
N ALA A 81 19.44 1.83 2.15
CA ALA A 81 18.10 2.24 1.82
C ALA A 81 18.09 3.73 1.47
N THR A 82 17.05 4.15 0.77
CA THR A 82 16.80 5.56 0.47
C THR A 82 15.64 6.07 1.32
N LEU A 83 15.91 7.07 2.16
CA LEU A 83 14.88 7.81 2.88
C LEU A 83 14.27 8.86 1.95
N ARG A 84 12.95 8.91 1.94
CA ARG A 84 12.16 9.87 1.16
C ARG A 84 11.13 10.54 2.05
N GLN A 85 10.72 11.75 1.68
CA GLN A 85 9.70 12.49 2.42
C GLN A 85 8.74 13.19 1.46
N GLY A 86 7.43 13.14 1.76
CA GLY A 86 6.40 13.84 0.99
C GLY A 86 6.51 15.36 1.13
N LYS A 87 7.20 16.04 0.21
CA LYS A 87 7.46 17.49 0.28
C LYS A 87 6.99 18.27 -0.94
N THR A 88 7.03 17.69 -2.14
CA THR A 88 6.68 18.42 -3.36
C THR A 88 5.16 18.52 -3.50
N PRO A 89 4.56 19.72 -3.49
CA PRO A 89 3.15 19.86 -3.79
C PRO A 89 2.91 19.57 -5.28
N VAL A 90 2.00 18.64 -5.58
CA VAL A 90 1.53 18.35 -6.93
C VAL A 90 0.04 18.65 -6.99
N ALA A 91 -0.31 19.68 -7.77
CA ALA A 91 -1.70 20.01 -8.05
C ALA A 91 -2.32 18.99 -9.02
N ILE A 92 -3.49 18.48 -8.65
CA ILE A 92 -4.28 17.52 -9.40
C ILE A 92 -5.67 18.10 -9.55
N ARG A 93 -6.04 18.34 -10.81
CA ARG A 93 -7.42 18.60 -11.19
C ARG A 93 -8.08 17.28 -11.55
N GLY A 94 -9.21 16.95 -10.93
CA GLY A 94 -10.00 15.78 -11.25
C GLY A 94 -10.67 15.88 -12.62
N TYR A 95 -11.32 14.79 -13.04
CA TYR A 95 -12.11 14.77 -14.28
C TYR A 95 -13.08 15.96 -14.31
N ARG A 96 -13.06 16.73 -15.41
CA ARG A 96 -13.87 17.95 -15.59
C ARG A 96 -13.80 18.97 -14.43
N GLY A 97 -12.77 18.91 -13.58
CA GLY A 97 -12.63 19.79 -12.41
C GLY A 97 -13.55 19.44 -11.24
N TRP A 98 -14.09 18.21 -11.16
CA TRP A 98 -14.90 17.74 -10.03
C TRP A 98 -14.24 17.91 -8.66
N PHE A 99 -12.91 17.82 -8.64
CA PHE A 99 -12.11 18.18 -7.49
C PHE A 99 -10.84 18.88 -7.96
N ASN A 100 -10.25 19.67 -7.07
CA ASN A 100 -8.90 20.20 -7.22
C ASN A 100 -8.15 19.97 -5.91
N ARG A 101 -7.03 19.26 -5.97
CA ARG A 101 -6.29 18.83 -4.79
C ARG A 101 -4.80 18.99 -5.00
N THR A 102 -4.12 19.24 -3.90
CA THR A 102 -2.65 19.16 -3.85
C THR A 102 -2.29 17.92 -3.06
N ILE A 103 -1.52 17.03 -3.68
CA ILE A 103 -0.89 15.91 -2.98
C ILE A 103 0.59 16.23 -2.73
N LEU A 104 1.20 15.58 -1.75
CA LEU A 104 2.63 15.71 -1.50
C LEU A 104 3.34 14.50 -2.13
N ALA A 105 4.17 14.74 -3.13
CA ALA A 105 5.00 13.72 -3.74
C ALA A 105 6.27 13.47 -2.89
N PRO A 106 6.69 12.20 -2.71
CA PRO A 106 7.90 11.88 -1.98
C PRO A 106 9.17 12.18 -2.80
N GLU A 107 10.11 12.92 -2.21
CA GLU A 107 11.44 13.17 -2.76
C GLU A 107 12.49 12.38 -1.99
N ASN A 108 13.55 11.95 -2.68
CA ASN A 108 14.71 11.35 -2.03
C ASN A 108 15.42 12.42 -1.21
N ILE A 109 15.61 12.16 0.08
CA ILE A 109 16.28 13.11 0.99
C ILE A 109 17.60 12.59 1.53
N ALA A 110 17.82 11.27 1.53
CA ALA A 110 19.10 10.67 1.92
C ALA A 110 19.21 9.20 1.53
N GLU A 111 20.45 8.73 1.44
CA GLU A 111 20.81 7.31 1.35
C GLU A 111 21.58 6.91 2.61
N GLY A 112 21.26 5.73 3.16
CA GLY A 112 21.79 5.33 4.46
C GLY A 112 21.14 4.06 5.00
N HIS A 113 21.14 3.92 6.33
CA HIS A 113 20.65 2.73 7.02
C HIS A 113 19.53 3.08 7.99
N LEU A 114 18.48 2.24 8.03
CA LEU A 114 17.47 2.26 9.07
C LEU A 114 17.95 1.42 10.26
N ILE A 115 17.89 2.00 11.45
CA ILE A 115 18.34 1.40 12.70
C ILE A 115 17.19 1.38 13.70
N PHE A 116 16.96 0.22 14.30
CA PHE A 116 16.00 0.02 15.37
C PHE A 116 16.74 0.06 16.71
N GLU A 117 16.25 0.86 17.64
CA GLU A 117 16.81 0.99 18.98
C GLU A 117 15.69 0.92 20.02
N GLU A 118 16.03 0.83 21.29
CA GLU A 118 15.02 0.95 22.33
C GLU A 118 14.41 2.38 22.32
N GLY A 119 13.09 2.48 22.10
CA GLY A 119 12.36 3.75 22.14
C GLY A 119 12.36 4.60 20.86
N ALA A 120 13.29 4.41 19.93
CA ALA A 120 13.29 5.13 18.65
C ALA A 120 13.81 4.33 17.45
N LEU A 121 13.43 4.80 16.25
CA LEU A 121 14.13 4.46 15.02
C LEU A 121 15.11 5.58 14.68
N ARG A 122 16.27 5.23 14.13
CA ARG A 122 17.18 6.17 13.48
C ARG A 122 17.32 5.85 12.01
N PHE A 123 17.42 6.87 11.18
CA PHE A 123 17.96 6.73 9.83
C PHE A 123 19.29 7.46 9.78
N ILE A 124 20.36 6.78 9.41
CA ILE A 124 21.72 7.35 9.42
C ILE A 124 22.24 7.37 7.99
N SER A 125 22.56 8.57 7.51
CA SER A 125 23.33 8.81 6.29
C SER A 125 24.70 9.42 6.63
N PRO A 126 25.66 9.46 5.69
CA PRO A 126 26.94 10.14 5.91
C PRO A 126 26.79 11.62 6.30
N GLU A 127 25.77 12.30 5.78
CA GLU A 127 25.59 13.75 5.96
C GLU A 127 24.73 14.12 7.17
N LYS A 128 23.76 13.26 7.50
CA LYS A 128 22.72 13.58 8.46
C LYS A 128 22.11 12.33 9.09
N GLN A 129 21.60 12.53 10.31
CA GLN A 129 20.83 11.54 11.04
C GLN A 129 19.41 12.04 11.26
N TRP A 130 18.44 11.12 11.18
CA TRP A 130 17.04 11.36 11.51
C TRP A 130 16.67 10.47 12.70
N TYR A 131 15.92 11.04 13.64
CA TYR A 131 15.48 10.37 14.85
C TYR A 131 13.95 10.36 14.92
N PHE A 132 13.37 9.17 15.06
CA PHE A 132 11.92 8.95 15.06
C PHE A 132 11.49 8.22 16.35
N PRO A 133 11.07 8.95 17.40
CA PRO A 133 10.60 8.34 18.64
C PRO A 133 9.36 7.46 18.40
N ALA A 134 9.30 6.29 19.05
CA ALA A 134 8.16 5.36 18.94
C ALA A 134 6.81 6.03 19.22
N THR A 135 6.78 6.90 20.23
CA THR A 135 5.58 7.64 20.67
C THR A 135 5.12 8.72 19.70
N LYS A 136 5.95 9.10 18.73
CA LYS A 136 5.62 10.11 17.71
C LYS A 136 5.18 9.48 16.40
N ILE A 137 5.43 8.18 16.19
CA ILE A 137 4.91 7.44 15.04
C ILE A 137 3.41 7.25 15.25
N THR A 138 2.64 7.62 14.23
CA THR A 138 1.16 7.61 14.27
C THR A 138 0.54 6.66 13.28
N ALA A 139 1.28 6.15 12.31
CA ALA A 139 0.80 5.21 11.31
C ALA A 139 2.00 4.51 10.66
N ILE A 140 1.85 3.23 10.32
CA ILE A 140 2.84 2.45 9.57
C ILE A 140 2.14 1.57 8.54
N THR A 141 2.82 1.32 7.43
CA THR A 141 2.33 0.48 6.34
C THR A 141 3.47 0.15 5.38
N THR A 142 3.19 -0.67 4.39
CA THR A 142 4.07 -0.90 3.25
C THR A 142 3.29 -0.71 1.96
N ASP A 143 3.96 -0.26 0.92
CA ASP A 143 3.60 -0.66 -0.43
C ASP A 143 4.62 -1.70 -0.94
N SER A 144 4.46 -2.19 -2.16
CA SER A 144 5.33 -3.24 -2.73
C SER A 144 6.83 -2.89 -2.69
N HIS A 145 7.20 -1.62 -2.55
CA HIS A 145 8.59 -1.16 -2.61
C HIS A 145 9.03 -0.33 -1.40
N TYR A 146 8.12 0.34 -0.72
CA TYR A 146 8.42 1.29 0.33
C TYR A 146 7.79 0.87 1.65
N LEU A 147 8.58 0.96 2.73
CA LEU A 147 8.02 1.09 4.06
C LEU A 147 7.56 2.54 4.21
N GLU A 148 6.29 2.76 4.54
CA GLU A 148 5.75 4.10 4.77
C GLU A 148 5.34 4.27 6.22
N PHE A 149 5.67 5.42 6.81
CA PHE A 149 5.22 5.76 8.16
C PHE A 149 4.97 7.25 8.31
N LYS A 150 4.16 7.63 9.30
CA LYS A 150 3.82 9.02 9.58
C LYS A 150 4.14 9.40 11.01
N ARG A 151 4.65 10.61 11.18
CA ARG A 151 4.79 11.26 12.49
C ARG A 151 3.71 12.29 12.73
N ARG A 152 3.37 12.51 14.00
CA ARG A 152 2.43 13.56 14.39
C ARG A 152 2.94 14.93 13.94
N GLY A 153 2.15 15.63 13.14
CA GLY A 153 2.45 17.00 12.67
C GLY A 153 3.42 17.08 11.50
N GLU A 154 3.87 15.95 10.95
CA GLU A 154 4.84 15.93 9.85
C GLU A 154 4.25 15.24 8.60
N PRO A 155 4.84 15.49 7.41
CA PRO A 155 4.59 14.67 6.24
C PRO A 155 4.98 13.22 6.47
N PHE A 156 4.46 12.34 5.64
CA PHE A 156 4.84 10.93 5.66
C PHE A 156 6.29 10.74 5.16
N PHE A 157 6.92 9.67 5.65
CA PHE A 157 8.25 9.22 5.26
C PHE A 157 8.13 7.89 4.54
N HIS A 158 8.91 7.71 3.47
CA HIS A 158 9.09 6.41 2.81
C HIS A 158 10.54 5.95 2.95
N ILE A 159 10.75 4.66 3.11
CA ILE A 159 12.07 4.03 3.05
C ILE A 159 12.05 2.98 1.95
N HIS A 160 12.92 3.17 0.96
CA HIS A 160 13.13 2.21 -0.13
C HIS A 160 14.36 1.37 0.18
N PHE A 161 14.18 0.10 0.47
CA PHE A 161 15.29 -0.82 0.72
C PHE A 161 15.81 -1.37 -0.61
N HIS A 162 17.12 -1.27 -0.87
CA HIS A 162 17.67 -1.65 -2.17
C HIS A 162 17.74 -3.16 -2.37
N ASN A 163 18.08 -3.88 -1.29
CA ASN A 163 18.33 -5.32 -1.34
C ASN A 163 17.45 -6.13 -0.38
N GLU A 164 16.51 -5.48 0.29
CA GLU A 164 15.65 -6.10 1.29
C GLU A 164 14.18 -5.79 1.01
N SER A 165 13.28 -6.57 1.61
CA SER A 165 11.85 -6.37 1.47
C SER A 165 11.32 -5.25 2.38
N ALA A 166 10.47 -4.37 1.84
CA ALA A 166 9.72 -3.41 2.66
C ALA A 166 8.74 -4.10 3.63
N LEU A 167 8.13 -5.23 3.21
CA LEU A 167 7.23 -6.02 4.06
C LEU A 167 7.95 -6.59 5.29
N LYS A 168 9.22 -6.99 5.16
CA LYS A 168 10.07 -7.38 6.30
C LYS A 168 10.10 -6.29 7.35
N TYR A 169 10.40 -5.06 6.92
CA TYR A 169 10.49 -3.92 7.82
C TYR A 169 9.15 -3.43 8.35
N GLU A 170 8.04 -3.64 7.63
CA GLU A 170 6.71 -3.41 8.19
C GLU A 170 6.44 -4.35 9.38
N ILE A 171 6.70 -5.64 9.23
CA ILE A 171 6.51 -6.64 10.29
C ILE A 171 7.41 -6.32 11.50
N LEU A 172 8.69 -6.01 11.25
CA LEU A 172 9.64 -5.62 12.29
C LEU A 172 9.17 -4.36 13.02
N LEU A 173 8.73 -3.35 12.29
CA LEU A 173 8.27 -2.08 12.86
C LEU A 173 7.00 -2.25 13.69
N ARG A 174 6.07 -3.11 13.26
CA ARG A 174 4.89 -3.48 14.06
C ARG A 174 5.29 -4.08 15.41
N LYS A 175 6.18 -5.08 15.39
CA LYS A 175 6.64 -5.77 16.60
C LYS A 175 7.38 -4.80 17.53
N TRP A 176 8.28 -4.01 16.96
CA TRP A 176 9.07 -3.03 17.71
C TRP A 176 8.18 -1.94 18.35
N LEU A 177 7.17 -1.45 17.63
CA LEU A 177 6.19 -0.50 18.19
C LEU A 177 5.41 -1.14 19.32
N GLN A 178 4.92 -2.36 19.14
CA GLN A 178 4.18 -3.10 20.17
C GLN A 178 5.04 -3.27 21.44
N GLN A 179 6.30 -3.71 21.30
CA GLN A 179 7.23 -3.85 22.44
C GLN A 179 7.43 -2.51 23.17
N ASN A 180 7.60 -1.41 22.43
CA ASN A 180 7.76 -0.08 23.03
C ASN A 180 6.49 0.43 23.71
N TYR A 181 5.31 0.16 23.15
CA TYR A 181 4.03 0.55 23.76
C TYR A 181 3.78 -0.22 25.05
N THR A 182 4.04 -1.53 25.07
CA THR A 182 3.95 -2.37 26.27
C THR A 182 4.92 -1.87 27.35
N ARG A 183 6.20 -1.61 26.99
CA ARG A 183 7.21 -1.09 27.93
C ARG A 183 6.84 0.26 28.53
N LEU A 184 6.24 1.14 27.73
CA LEU A 184 5.78 2.46 28.16
C LEU A 184 4.39 2.45 28.81
N ASN A 185 3.79 1.26 29.02
CA ASN A 185 2.45 1.09 29.56
C ASN A 185 1.36 1.89 28.81
N LEU A 186 1.45 1.95 27.47
CA LEU A 186 0.50 2.65 26.59
C LEU A 186 -0.66 1.76 26.11
N GLY A 187 -0.63 0.48 26.45
CA GLY A 187 -1.60 -0.54 26.02
C GLY A 187 -1.20 -1.25 24.72
N ASP A 188 -1.94 -2.29 24.36
CA ASP A 188 -1.68 -3.10 23.18
C ASP A 188 -2.21 -2.44 21.91
N ILE A 189 -1.40 -2.42 20.85
CA ILE A 189 -1.80 -1.85 19.57
C ILE A 189 -2.72 -2.82 18.85
N CYS A 190 -3.97 -2.43 18.64
CA CYS A 190 -4.96 -3.22 17.91
C CYS A 190 -5.01 -2.88 16.41
N GLU A 191 -4.56 -1.68 16.04
CA GLU A 191 -4.61 -1.16 14.67
C GLU A 191 -3.37 -0.29 14.43
N PHE A 192 -2.70 -0.48 13.30
CA PHE A 192 -1.50 0.30 12.92
C PHE A 192 -1.79 1.36 11.84
N GLN A 193 -2.96 1.26 11.18
CA GLN A 193 -3.37 2.07 10.03
C GLN A 193 -4.89 2.27 10.02
N PRO A 194 -5.42 3.45 9.65
CA PRO A 194 -4.69 4.64 9.21
C PRO A 194 -4.00 5.39 10.36
N HIS A 195 -4.27 4.96 11.60
CA HIS A 195 -3.57 5.43 12.79
C HIS A 195 -3.28 4.28 13.74
N ILE A 196 -2.22 4.41 14.52
CA ILE A 196 -1.96 3.53 15.65
C ILE A 196 -3.04 3.76 16.70
N ARG A 197 -3.74 2.68 17.07
CA ARG A 197 -4.76 2.68 18.12
C ARG A 197 -4.52 1.54 19.07
N THR A 198 -4.81 1.79 20.34
CA THR A 198 -4.80 0.77 21.41
C THR A 198 -6.21 0.33 21.83
N THR A 199 -7.21 0.86 21.15
CA THR A 199 -8.62 0.54 21.34
C THR A 199 -9.30 0.36 20.00
N SER A 200 -10.06 -0.73 19.85
CA SER A 200 -10.80 -1.00 18.61
C SER A 200 -11.73 0.17 18.25
N PRO A 201 -11.74 0.61 16.99
CA PRO A 201 -12.62 1.68 16.57
C PRO A 201 -14.09 1.24 16.70
N THR A 202 -14.92 2.07 17.31
CA THR A 202 -16.37 1.86 17.28
C THR A 202 -16.91 2.41 15.95
N PRO A 203 -17.60 1.60 15.13
CA PRO A 203 -18.23 2.09 13.92
C PRO A 203 -19.19 3.24 14.25
N GLY A 204 -19.05 4.36 13.56
CA GLY A 204 -20.01 5.46 13.69
C GLY A 204 -21.38 5.04 13.18
N LYS A 205 -22.45 5.33 13.92
CA LYS A 205 -23.85 5.04 13.50
C LYS A 205 -24.39 5.97 12.41
N ARG A 206 -23.56 6.81 11.79
CA ARG A 206 -24.04 7.82 10.83
C ARG A 206 -24.40 7.13 9.52
N ILE A 207 -25.70 7.08 9.24
CA ILE A 207 -26.21 6.75 7.91
C ILE A 207 -26.01 7.98 7.04
N TRP A 208 -25.31 7.81 5.92
CA TRP A 208 -25.10 8.88 4.95
C TRP A 208 -26.33 9.00 4.08
N GLN A 209 -27.07 10.10 4.22
CA GLN A 209 -28.11 10.46 3.27
C GLN A 209 -27.46 11.23 2.12
N ILE A 210 -27.50 10.63 0.93
CA ILE A 210 -27.07 11.27 -0.30
C ILE A 210 -28.31 11.86 -0.94
N SER A 211 -28.48 13.18 -0.86
CA SER A 211 -29.48 13.87 -1.66
C SER A 211 -28.99 13.91 -3.11
N PRO A 212 -29.71 13.29 -4.07
CA PRO A 212 -29.31 13.35 -5.47
C PRO A 212 -29.37 14.80 -5.95
N GLY A 213 -28.23 15.30 -6.42
CA GLY A 213 -28.16 16.57 -7.14
C GLY A 213 -28.45 16.36 -8.63
N ASN A 214 -28.33 17.44 -9.40
CA ASN A 214 -28.44 17.36 -10.86
C ASN A 214 -27.19 16.68 -11.42
N PRO A 215 -27.33 15.56 -12.15
CA PRO A 215 -26.17 14.88 -12.67
C PRO A 215 -25.46 15.75 -13.71
N LEU A 216 -24.13 15.73 -13.71
CA LEU A 216 -23.40 16.49 -14.72
C LEU A 216 -23.62 15.86 -16.10
N PRO A 217 -24.10 16.62 -17.10
CA PRO A 217 -24.43 16.07 -18.40
C PRO A 217 -23.15 15.58 -19.10
N GLU A 218 -23.17 14.33 -19.55
CA GLU A 218 -22.11 13.80 -20.41
C GLU A 218 -22.19 14.47 -21.78
N SER A 219 -21.03 14.83 -22.35
CA SER A 219 -21.05 15.25 -23.76
C SER A 219 -21.36 14.06 -24.67
N ALA A 220 -21.97 14.30 -25.83
CA ALA A 220 -22.22 13.24 -26.81
C ALA A 220 -20.92 12.54 -27.23
N THR A 221 -19.83 13.31 -27.39
CA THR A 221 -18.50 12.80 -27.73
C THR A 221 -17.97 11.84 -26.66
N GLU A 222 -18.09 12.16 -25.38
CA GLU A 222 -17.68 11.26 -24.29
C GLU A 222 -18.45 9.96 -24.30
N LYS A 223 -19.78 10.01 -24.50
CA LYS A 223 -20.60 8.79 -24.61
C LYS A 223 -20.12 7.90 -25.76
N ILE A 224 -19.82 8.49 -26.91
CA ILE A 224 -19.32 7.76 -28.09
C ILE A 224 -17.95 7.16 -27.78
N VAL A 225 -17.00 7.96 -27.28
CA VAL A 225 -15.65 7.50 -26.94
C VAL A 225 -15.70 6.36 -25.92
N LYS A 226 -16.50 6.50 -24.86
CA LYS A 226 -16.70 5.45 -23.84
C LYS A 226 -17.23 4.17 -24.48
N LYS A 227 -18.25 4.25 -25.33
CA LYS A 227 -18.82 3.08 -26.03
C LYS A 227 -17.81 2.40 -26.95
N LEU A 228 -17.01 3.18 -27.69
CA LEU A 228 -15.96 2.65 -28.56
C LEU A 228 -14.86 1.95 -27.76
N ILE A 229 -14.41 2.55 -26.67
CA ILE A 229 -13.39 1.97 -25.80
C ILE A 229 -13.91 0.70 -25.12
N ALA A 230 -15.14 0.73 -24.60
CA ALA A 230 -15.77 -0.46 -24.05
C ALA A 230 -15.91 -1.57 -25.10
N ALA A 231 -16.31 -1.25 -26.33
CA ALA A 231 -16.40 -2.21 -27.43
C ALA A 231 -15.02 -2.81 -27.77
N LEU A 232 -13.98 -1.98 -27.86
CA LEU A 232 -12.61 -2.42 -28.12
C LEU A 232 -12.10 -3.31 -26.99
N LEU A 233 -12.27 -2.90 -25.73
CA LEU A 233 -11.87 -3.72 -24.57
C LEU A 233 -12.61 -5.05 -24.55
N ARG A 234 -13.93 -5.07 -24.83
CA ARG A 234 -14.70 -6.31 -24.95
C ARG A 234 -14.16 -7.20 -26.06
N LEU A 235 -13.83 -6.63 -27.23
CA LEU A 235 -13.28 -7.38 -28.35
C LEU A 235 -11.93 -8.02 -28.00
N LEU A 236 -11.04 -7.27 -27.35
CA LEU A 236 -9.71 -7.74 -26.95
C LEU A 236 -9.76 -8.74 -25.78
N LEU A 237 -10.65 -8.54 -24.82
CA LEU A 237 -10.73 -9.36 -23.61
C LEU A 237 -11.50 -10.67 -23.83
N ARG A 238 -12.52 -10.71 -24.70
CA ARG A 238 -13.33 -11.90 -24.98
C ARG A 238 -12.53 -13.18 -25.31
N PRO A 239 -11.50 -13.15 -26.16
CA PRO A 239 -10.71 -14.37 -26.43
C PRO A 239 -9.78 -14.74 -25.27
N LEU A 240 -9.40 -13.79 -24.41
CA LEU A 240 -8.44 -13.98 -23.33
C LEU A 240 -9.10 -14.50 -22.04
N ILE A 241 -10.33 -14.06 -21.76
CA ILE A 241 -11.03 -14.35 -20.51
C ILE A 241 -12.49 -14.76 -20.78
N ARG A 242 -12.92 -15.85 -20.13
CA ARG A 242 -14.32 -16.29 -20.12
C ARG A 242 -15.09 -15.51 -19.07
N ILE A 243 -15.71 -14.41 -19.47
CA ILE A 243 -16.46 -13.54 -18.57
C ILE A 243 -17.88 -14.05 -18.42
N ARG A 244 -18.36 -14.15 -17.18
CA ARG A 244 -19.75 -14.44 -16.81
C ARG A 244 -20.28 -13.32 -15.95
N PHE A 245 -21.53 -12.96 -16.16
CA PHE A 245 -22.25 -11.97 -15.35
C PHE A 245 -23.38 -12.68 -14.62
N GLU A 246 -23.40 -12.55 -13.31
CA GLU A 246 -24.42 -13.10 -12.43
C GLU A 246 -24.90 -11.96 -11.52
N GLY A 247 -26.19 -11.94 -11.16
CA GLY A 247 -26.73 -10.91 -10.28
C GLY A 247 -26.99 -9.54 -10.93
N LEU A 248 -27.08 -9.46 -12.27
CA LEU A 248 -27.36 -8.21 -12.99
C LEU A 248 -28.71 -7.59 -12.62
N GLU A 249 -29.66 -8.40 -12.16
CA GLU A 249 -30.94 -7.95 -11.62
C GLU A 249 -30.81 -7.08 -10.36
N ASN A 250 -29.67 -7.15 -9.65
CA ASN A 250 -29.38 -6.29 -8.50
C ASN A 250 -28.71 -4.97 -8.90
N TRP A 251 -28.33 -4.83 -10.17
CA TRP A 251 -27.69 -3.62 -10.69
C TRP A 251 -28.73 -2.55 -11.00
N GLN A 252 -28.60 -1.37 -10.40
CA GLN A 252 -29.52 -0.25 -10.59
C GLN A 252 -28.85 0.84 -11.42
N PRO A 253 -29.06 0.87 -12.75
CA PRO A 253 -28.28 1.72 -13.64
C PRO A 253 -28.63 3.23 -13.58
N ASP A 254 -29.63 3.61 -12.80
CA ASP A 254 -30.00 5.03 -12.66
C ASP A 254 -29.66 5.57 -11.26
N MET A 255 -28.93 4.78 -10.45
CA MET A 255 -28.60 5.12 -9.07
C MET A 255 -27.08 5.27 -8.87
N PRO A 256 -26.60 6.40 -8.33
CA PRO A 256 -25.21 6.52 -7.92
C PRO A 256 -24.90 5.57 -6.76
N GLY A 257 -23.73 4.94 -6.79
CA GLY A 257 -23.37 3.96 -5.77
C GLY A 257 -21.90 3.60 -5.75
N PHE A 258 -21.57 2.63 -4.90
CA PHE A 258 -20.24 2.05 -4.81
C PHE A 258 -20.21 0.68 -5.46
N VAL A 259 -19.20 0.43 -6.28
CA VAL A 259 -18.88 -0.90 -6.77
C VAL A 259 -17.69 -1.43 -5.98
N LEU A 260 -17.94 -2.46 -5.16
CA LEU A 260 -16.90 -3.12 -4.36
C LEU A 260 -16.42 -4.36 -5.12
N VAL A 261 -15.15 -4.33 -5.54
CA VAL A 261 -14.56 -5.40 -6.35
C VAL A 261 -13.43 -6.05 -5.57
N ASN A 262 -13.39 -7.38 -5.57
CA ASN A 262 -12.20 -8.10 -5.11
C ASN A 262 -11.07 -7.85 -6.13
N HIS A 263 -10.07 -7.06 -5.74
CA HIS A 263 -9.01 -6.65 -6.65
C HIS A 263 -7.95 -7.76 -6.78
N GLN A 264 -7.96 -8.47 -7.91
CA GLN A 264 -7.06 -9.59 -8.19
C GLN A 264 -6.07 -9.28 -9.31
N SER A 265 -6.33 -8.23 -10.11
CA SER A 265 -5.50 -7.89 -11.27
C SER A 265 -5.48 -6.39 -11.54
N ALA A 266 -4.37 -5.91 -12.10
CA ALA A 266 -4.28 -4.56 -12.64
C ALA A 266 -5.31 -4.28 -13.77
N LEU A 267 -5.89 -5.32 -14.36
CA LEU A 267 -6.94 -5.21 -15.38
C LEU A 267 -8.34 -4.96 -14.81
N ASP A 268 -8.56 -5.13 -13.51
CA ASP A 268 -9.91 -5.05 -12.93
C ASP A 268 -10.63 -3.73 -13.23
N PRO A 269 -9.99 -2.54 -13.12
CA PRO A 269 -10.66 -1.28 -13.48
C PRO A 269 -11.13 -1.24 -14.94
N PHE A 270 -10.36 -1.85 -15.85
CA PHE A 270 -10.68 -1.90 -17.27
C PHE A 270 -11.83 -2.86 -17.56
N ILE A 271 -11.83 -4.03 -16.91
CA ILE A 271 -12.92 -5.00 -17.01
C ILE A 271 -14.21 -4.37 -16.48
N VAL A 272 -14.17 -3.81 -15.27
CA VAL A 272 -15.34 -3.19 -14.63
C VAL A 272 -15.89 -2.05 -15.50
N THR A 273 -15.03 -1.17 -16.02
CA THR A 273 -15.44 -0.07 -16.91
C THR A 273 -15.99 -0.56 -18.25
N ALA A 274 -15.40 -1.62 -18.82
CA ALA A 274 -15.82 -2.13 -20.12
C ALA A 274 -17.20 -2.78 -20.06
N PHE A 275 -17.60 -3.37 -18.94
CA PHE A 275 -18.80 -4.19 -18.86
C PHE A 275 -19.95 -3.57 -18.05
N LEU A 276 -19.69 -2.62 -17.16
CA LEU A 276 -20.75 -1.88 -16.47
C LEU A 276 -21.11 -0.61 -17.24
N ASP A 277 -22.41 -0.37 -17.42
CA ASP A 277 -22.90 0.82 -18.15
C ASP A 277 -22.95 2.07 -17.26
N HIS A 278 -21.90 2.32 -16.46
CA HIS A 278 -21.80 3.48 -15.55
C HIS A 278 -20.56 4.30 -15.78
N ARG A 279 -20.59 5.56 -15.36
CA ARG A 279 -19.36 6.32 -15.16
C ARG A 279 -18.75 5.80 -13.87
N ILE A 280 -17.54 5.25 -13.97
CA ILE A 280 -16.89 4.63 -12.83
C ILE A 280 -15.64 5.42 -12.53
N ALA A 281 -15.61 5.96 -11.32
CA ALA A 281 -14.41 6.52 -10.75
C ALA A 281 -13.69 5.48 -9.90
N PHE A 282 -12.37 5.52 -9.92
CA PHE A 282 -11.55 4.55 -9.21
C PHE A 282 -10.65 5.24 -8.21
N LEU A 283 -10.60 4.71 -7.00
CA LEU A 283 -9.62 5.12 -6.00
C LEU A 283 -8.26 4.51 -6.38
N THR A 284 -7.24 5.35 -6.54
CA THR A 284 -5.88 4.88 -6.84
C THR A 284 -4.84 5.64 -6.04
N LYS A 285 -3.65 5.06 -5.91
CA LYS A 285 -2.56 5.62 -5.10
C LYS A 285 -2.21 7.02 -5.59
N ALA A 286 -2.11 7.99 -4.67
CA ALA A 286 -1.72 9.37 -5.00
C ALA A 286 -0.39 9.43 -5.75
N SER A 287 0.55 8.52 -5.44
CA SER A 287 1.85 8.41 -6.14
C SER A 287 1.73 8.10 -7.64
N ALA A 288 0.60 7.56 -8.12
CA ALA A 288 0.38 7.36 -9.56
C ALA A 288 0.07 8.67 -10.32
N PHE A 289 -0.20 9.76 -9.61
CA PHE A 289 -0.47 11.08 -10.20
C PHE A 289 0.75 12.00 -10.23
N THR A 290 1.91 11.56 -9.76
CA THR A 290 3.12 12.38 -9.74
C THR A 290 3.71 12.54 -11.14
N HIS A 291 3.65 11.49 -11.96
CA HIS A 291 4.10 11.52 -13.35
C HIS A 291 3.05 12.17 -14.28
N THR A 292 3.48 13.11 -15.12
CA THR A 292 2.58 13.90 -15.98
C THR A 292 1.72 13.05 -16.92
N THR A 293 2.28 12.01 -17.53
CA THR A 293 1.56 11.15 -18.49
C THR A 293 0.50 10.29 -17.78
N GLN A 294 0.91 9.59 -16.72
CA GLN A 294 0.02 8.79 -15.88
C GLN A 294 -1.08 9.66 -15.25
N ARG A 295 -0.74 10.86 -14.76
CA ARG A 295 -1.71 11.83 -14.24
C ARG A 295 -2.76 12.19 -15.27
N LYS A 296 -2.37 12.57 -16.49
CA LYS A 296 -3.34 12.93 -17.55
C LYS A 296 -4.27 11.77 -17.88
N PHE A 297 -3.73 10.56 -17.97
CA PHE A 297 -4.52 9.35 -18.18
C PHE A 297 -5.49 9.09 -17.03
N LEU A 298 -5.01 9.10 -15.79
CA LEU A 298 -5.83 8.89 -14.59
C LEU A 298 -6.92 9.95 -14.42
N GLN A 299 -6.63 11.21 -14.74
CA GLN A 299 -7.62 12.28 -14.76
C GLN A 299 -8.73 12.02 -15.79
N TRP A 300 -8.37 11.48 -16.96
CA TRP A 300 -9.33 11.14 -18.00
C TRP A 300 -10.19 9.94 -17.62
N VAL A 301 -9.63 8.89 -17.00
CA VAL A 301 -10.39 7.72 -16.48
C VAL A 301 -11.02 7.95 -15.09
N MET A 302 -11.22 9.20 -14.68
CA MET A 302 -11.91 9.54 -13.42
C MET A 302 -11.24 8.94 -12.17
N GLY A 303 -9.92 8.79 -12.19
CA GLY A 303 -9.12 8.36 -11.06
C GLY A 303 -9.13 9.40 -9.94
N ILE A 304 -9.40 8.95 -8.72
CA ILE A 304 -9.35 9.77 -7.51
C ILE A 304 -8.07 9.41 -6.75
N PRO A 305 -7.15 10.37 -6.51
CA PRO A 305 -5.96 10.13 -5.72
C PRO A 305 -6.34 9.90 -4.26
N THR A 306 -5.95 8.75 -3.73
CA THR A 306 -6.05 8.45 -2.30
C THR A 306 -4.67 8.48 -1.67
N THR A 307 -4.55 9.22 -0.57
CA THR A 307 -3.45 8.95 0.36
C THR A 307 -3.81 7.68 1.11
N ARG A 308 -3.23 6.57 0.69
CA ARG A 308 -3.48 5.30 1.37
C ARG A 308 -3.05 5.44 2.83
N TYR A 309 -3.76 4.75 3.71
CA TYR A 309 -3.34 4.55 5.10
C TYR A 309 -3.26 5.84 5.94
N GLN A 310 -3.99 6.88 5.52
CA GLN A 310 -4.24 8.10 6.30
C GLN A 310 -5.73 8.44 6.25
N HIS A 311 -6.22 9.19 7.24
CA HIS A 311 -7.56 9.78 7.11
C HIS A 311 -7.58 10.81 5.97
N ASP A 312 -8.09 10.37 4.82
CA ASP A 312 -8.24 11.21 3.64
C ASP A 312 -9.67 11.78 3.57
N SER A 313 -9.98 12.73 4.45
CA SER A 313 -11.29 13.38 4.47
C SER A 313 -11.57 14.18 3.19
N ALA A 314 -10.53 14.53 2.42
CA ALA A 314 -10.69 15.13 1.10
C ALA A 314 -11.24 14.11 0.08
N VAL A 315 -10.68 12.90 -0.01
CA VAL A 315 -11.25 11.82 -0.85
C VAL A 315 -12.71 11.57 -0.53
N ILE A 316 -13.04 11.50 0.76
CA ILE A 316 -14.40 11.23 1.21
C ILE A 316 -15.37 12.35 0.77
N ARG A 317 -14.92 13.62 0.77
CA ARG A 317 -15.68 14.75 0.20
C ARG A 317 -15.79 14.68 -1.32
N ASP A 318 -14.73 14.28 -2.00
CA ASP A 318 -14.72 14.10 -3.47
C ASP A 318 -15.75 13.03 -3.87
N ILE A 319 -15.69 11.86 -3.22
CA ILE A 319 -16.64 10.76 -3.39
C ILE A 319 -18.07 11.24 -3.14
N LYS A 320 -18.31 11.97 -2.05
CA LYS A 320 -19.65 12.51 -1.75
C LYS A 320 -20.15 13.41 -2.87
N THR A 321 -19.30 14.32 -3.35
CA THR A 321 -19.64 15.25 -4.43
C THR A 321 -20.00 14.49 -5.70
N MET A 322 -19.23 13.45 -6.04
CA MET A 322 -19.47 12.62 -7.21
C MET A 322 -20.78 11.85 -7.09
N LEU A 323 -21.06 11.21 -5.96
CA LEU A 323 -22.33 10.52 -5.74
C LEU A 323 -23.54 11.45 -5.80
N GLN A 324 -23.40 12.70 -5.37
CA GLN A 324 -24.44 13.72 -5.51
C GLN A 324 -24.62 14.17 -6.97
N GLN A 325 -23.64 13.99 -7.84
CA GLN A 325 -23.62 14.42 -9.24
C GLN A 325 -23.84 13.29 -10.26
N GLY A 326 -24.19 12.07 -9.79
CA GLY A 326 -24.37 10.90 -10.65
C GLY A 326 -23.11 10.51 -11.40
#